data_AF-A0A7K0J0Q0-F1
#
_entry.id   AF-A0A7K0J0Q0-F1
#
_cell.length_a   1.000
_cell.length_b   1.000
_cell.length_c   1.000
_cell.angle_alpha   90.00
_cell.angle_beta   90.00
_cell.angle_gamma   90.00
#
_symmetry.space_group_name_H-M   'P 1'
#
loop_
_entity.id
_entity.type
_entity.pdbx_description
1 polymer ?
#
loop_
_entity_poly.entity_id
_entity_poly.type
_entity_poly.pdbx_seq_one_letter_code
_entity_poly.pdbx_strand_id
1 'polypeptide(L)'
;MKIFDGLYPFEMVLLVLGVLFFLVLLVAFALLVVRGKPFGKLFAFFVIPVAMVGFPGIKSIEFSNSVVKIEKATHELQANPTDKKLRESLDKELANVSARPLSNPQDSVTVARAQVALGNNAAAEENLKKALAVNPQLPEALELKKRIDLDTKLAELTSQAEQKPENAAVKSKLTNTVNEIVTFKTANPLTISNIARAQAVLGDQVKAQENVAKVLRINPKLAPIQLMNKPGISMVPPK
;
A
#
# COMPACT_ATOMS: atom_id res chain seq x y z
N MET A 1 -20.39 -3.81 -0.06
CA MET A 1 -19.72 -2.92 -1.04
C MET A 1 -20.25 -1.51 -0.85
N LYS A 2 -19.39 -0.55 -0.51
CA LYS A 2 -19.78 0.86 -0.55
C LYS A 2 -19.69 1.28 -2.02
N ILE A 3 -20.81 1.41 -2.70
CA ILE A 3 -20.94 1.86 -4.11
C ILE A 3 -20.33 3.24 -4.39
N PHE A 4 -19.89 3.95 -3.35
CA PHE A 4 -19.25 5.26 -3.43
C PHE A 4 -17.73 5.22 -3.26
N ASP A 5 -17.14 4.03 -3.15
CA ASP A 5 -15.71 3.92 -2.88
C ASP A 5 -14.87 4.22 -4.11
N GLY A 6 -13.76 4.94 -3.89
CA GLY A 6 -12.89 5.43 -4.97
C GLY A 6 -13.52 6.50 -5.87
N LEU A 7 -14.74 6.99 -5.54
CA LEU A 7 -15.39 8.09 -6.22
C LEU A 7 -15.08 9.43 -5.55
N TYR A 8 -14.89 10.45 -6.37
CA TYR A 8 -14.83 11.82 -5.88
C TYR A 8 -16.20 12.28 -5.38
N PRO A 9 -16.26 13.25 -4.43
CA PRO A 9 -17.53 13.77 -3.93
C PRO A 9 -18.48 14.27 -5.04
N PHE A 10 -17.94 14.91 -6.09
CA PHE A 10 -18.76 15.36 -7.21
C PHE A 10 -19.35 14.21 -8.03
N GLU A 11 -18.68 13.06 -8.12
CA GLU A 11 -19.19 11.86 -8.82
C GLU A 11 -20.33 11.22 -8.01
N MET A 12 -20.25 11.25 -6.68
CA MET A 12 -21.36 10.82 -5.81
C MET A 12 -22.58 11.71 -6.01
N VAL A 13 -22.40 13.03 -6.04
CA VAL A 13 -23.48 14.00 -6.29
C VAL A 13 -24.08 13.78 -7.68
N LEU A 14 -23.23 13.57 -8.70
CA LEU A 14 -23.68 13.28 -10.07
C LEU A 14 -24.55 12.02 -10.13
N LEU A 15 -24.15 10.95 -9.43
CA LEU A 15 -24.91 9.71 -9.36
C LEU A 15 -26.28 9.94 -8.71
N VAL A 16 -26.31 10.59 -7.53
CA VAL A 16 -27.57 10.84 -6.80
C VAL A 16 -28.51 11.72 -7.62
N LEU A 17 -27.98 12.80 -8.21
CA LEU A 17 -28.77 13.72 -9.04
C LEU A 17 -29.28 13.02 -10.31
N GLY A 18 -28.47 12.15 -10.92
CA GLY A 18 -28.85 11.32 -12.06
C GLY A 18 -30.00 10.38 -11.74
N VAL A 19 -29.94 9.68 -10.59
CA VAL A 19 -31.03 8.80 -10.13
C VAL A 19 -32.30 9.59 -9.88
N LEU A 20 -32.22 10.72 -9.16
CA LEU A 20 -33.38 11.57 -8.90
C LEU A 20 -34.00 12.11 -10.19
N PHE A 21 -33.19 12.58 -11.13
CA PHE A 21 -33.66 13.07 -12.41
C PHE A 21 -34.31 11.97 -13.25
N PHE A 22 -33.75 10.75 -13.23
CA PHE A 22 -34.36 9.58 -13.87
C PHE A 22 -35.76 9.28 -13.31
N LEU A 23 -35.92 9.31 -11.98
CA LEU A 23 -37.21 9.08 -11.33
C LEU A 23 -38.25 10.16 -11.70
N VAL A 24 -37.85 11.43 -11.74
CA VAL A 24 -38.73 12.53 -12.19
C VAL A 24 -39.15 12.32 -13.64
N LEU A 25 -38.23 11.94 -14.53
CA LEU A 25 -38.55 11.64 -15.92
C LEU A 25 -39.49 10.43 -16.05
N LEU A 26 -39.35 9.39 -15.21
CA LEU A 26 -40.29 8.27 -15.17
C LEU A 26 -41.70 8.71 -14.78
N VAL A 27 -41.84 9.57 -13.77
CA VAL A 27 -43.15 10.11 -13.37
C VAL A 27 -43.74 10.97 -14.48
N ALA A 28 -42.94 11.86 -15.09
CA ALA A 28 -43.38 12.70 -16.20
C ALA A 28 -43.80 11.85 -17.41
N PHE A 29 -43.07 10.78 -17.72
CA PHE A 29 -43.40 9.82 -18.76
C PHE A 29 -44.76 9.16 -18.49
N ALA A 30 -44.96 8.62 -17.29
CA ALA A 30 -46.24 8.00 -16.90
C ALA A 30 -47.41 8.99 -17.03
N LEU A 31 -47.23 10.24 -16.59
CA LEU A 31 -48.25 11.29 -16.71
C LEU A 31 -48.57 11.65 -18.16
N LEU A 32 -47.57 11.73 -19.05
CA LEU A 32 -47.80 12.01 -20.47
C LEU A 32 -48.53 10.85 -21.16
N VAL A 33 -48.17 9.61 -20.81
CA VAL A 33 -48.84 8.39 -21.33
C VAL A 33 -50.30 8.36 -20.90
N VAL A 34 -50.60 8.54 -19.61
CA VAL A 34 -51.98 8.56 -19.08
C VAL A 34 -52.81 9.70 -19.70
N ARG A 35 -52.17 10.84 -20.02
CA ARG A 35 -52.84 12.00 -20.64
C ARG A 35 -52.86 11.97 -22.16
N GLY A 36 -52.40 10.89 -22.80
CA GLY A 36 -52.40 10.73 -24.27
C GLY A 36 -51.56 11.78 -25.02
N LYS A 37 -50.57 12.40 -24.37
CA LYS A 37 -49.72 13.44 -24.97
C LYS A 37 -48.52 12.83 -25.70
N PRO A 38 -48.00 13.48 -26.75
CA PRO A 38 -46.80 13.00 -27.44
C PRO A 38 -45.60 12.99 -26.49
N PHE A 39 -45.03 11.79 -26.27
CA PHE A 39 -43.93 11.55 -25.33
C PHE A 39 -42.58 11.27 -26.02
N GLY A 40 -42.54 11.18 -27.35
CA GLY A 40 -41.33 10.81 -28.11
C GLY A 40 -40.11 11.71 -27.81
N LYS A 41 -40.34 13.02 -27.59
CA LYS A 41 -39.28 13.97 -27.22
C LYS A 41 -38.68 13.69 -25.83
N LEU A 42 -39.41 13.02 -24.95
CA LEU A 42 -38.95 12.72 -23.58
C LEU A 42 -37.82 11.68 -23.58
N PHE A 43 -37.77 10.77 -24.55
CA PHE A 43 -36.70 9.76 -24.66
C PHE A 43 -35.31 10.40 -24.81
N ALA A 44 -35.18 11.53 -25.49
CA ALA A 44 -33.92 12.24 -25.58
C ALA A 44 -33.42 12.72 -24.20
N PHE A 45 -34.34 13.07 -23.29
CA PHE A 45 -33.99 13.49 -21.94
C PHE A 45 -33.56 12.34 -21.03
N PHE A 46 -33.93 11.09 -21.33
CA PHE A 46 -33.48 9.91 -20.58
C PHE A 46 -31.98 9.60 -20.79
N VAL A 47 -31.39 10.06 -21.89
CA VAL A 47 -29.95 9.84 -22.16
C VAL A 47 -29.07 10.50 -21.10
N ILE A 48 -29.46 11.71 -20.66
CA ILE A 48 -28.70 12.51 -19.70
C ILE A 48 -28.55 11.80 -18.34
N PRO A 49 -29.62 11.41 -17.62
CA PRO A 49 -29.49 10.72 -16.34
C PRO A 49 -28.86 9.34 -16.49
N VAL A 50 -29.07 8.63 -17.61
CA VAL A 50 -28.38 7.35 -17.87
C VAL A 50 -26.86 7.56 -17.92
N ALA A 51 -26.38 8.60 -18.60
CA ALA A 51 -24.96 8.94 -18.61
C ALA A 51 -24.44 9.36 -17.22
N MET A 52 -25.22 10.18 -16.48
CA MET A 52 -24.87 10.63 -15.13
C MET A 52 -24.75 9.49 -14.11
N VAL A 53 -25.56 8.43 -14.25
CA VAL A 53 -25.48 7.23 -13.41
C VAL A 53 -24.39 6.27 -13.91
N GLY A 54 -24.26 6.11 -15.23
CA GLY A 54 -23.30 5.18 -15.83
C GLY A 54 -21.84 5.58 -15.61
N PHE A 55 -21.50 6.86 -15.68
CA PHE A 55 -20.11 7.33 -15.57
C PHE A 55 -19.47 6.99 -14.20
N PRO A 56 -20.07 7.35 -13.04
CA PRO A 56 -19.51 6.98 -11.74
C PRO A 56 -19.45 5.46 -11.54
N GLY A 57 -20.43 4.72 -12.07
CA GLY A 57 -20.42 3.25 -11.98
C GLY A 57 -19.17 2.62 -12.62
N ILE A 58 -18.80 3.07 -13.82
CA ILE A 58 -17.58 2.59 -14.52
C ILE A 58 -16.32 2.99 -13.74
N LYS A 59 -16.28 4.21 -13.19
CA LYS A 59 -15.11 4.71 -12.43
C LYS A 59 -14.88 3.97 -11.11
N SER A 60 -15.95 3.54 -10.44
CA SER A 60 -15.84 2.72 -9.23
C SER A 60 -15.28 1.32 -9.54
N ILE A 61 -15.72 0.69 -10.64
CA ILE A 61 -15.19 -0.61 -11.09
C ILE A 61 -13.71 -0.50 -11.48
N GLU A 62 -13.34 0.55 -12.22
CA GLU A 62 -11.94 0.83 -12.58
C GLU A 62 -11.07 0.96 -11.34
N PHE A 63 -11.54 1.69 -10.32
CA PHE A 63 -10.84 1.84 -9.05
C PHE A 63 -10.64 0.51 -8.32
N SER A 64 -11.69 -0.31 -8.17
CA SER A 64 -11.57 -1.63 -7.53
C SER A 64 -10.56 -2.52 -8.26
N ASN A 65 -10.54 -2.48 -9.59
CA ASN A 65 -9.54 -3.21 -10.39
C ASN A 65 -8.11 -2.71 -10.14
N SER A 66 -7.93 -1.39 -10.00
CA SER A 66 -6.63 -0.80 -9.64
C SER A 66 -6.17 -1.23 -8.25
N VAL A 67 -7.06 -1.27 -7.25
CA VAL A 67 -6.72 -1.76 -5.91
C VAL A 67 -6.28 -3.23 -5.94
N VAL A 68 -7.00 -4.08 -6.68
CA VAL A 68 -6.62 -5.50 -6.85
C VAL A 68 -5.27 -5.66 -7.57
N LYS A 69 -5.00 -4.84 -8.59
CA LYS A 69 -3.69 -4.82 -9.26
C LYS A 69 -2.57 -4.43 -8.31
N ILE A 70 -2.79 -3.42 -7.47
CA ILE A 70 -1.84 -3.01 -6.43
C ILE A 70 -1.56 -4.16 -5.46
N GLU A 71 -2.60 -4.84 -4.99
CA GLU A 71 -2.43 -5.98 -4.07
C GLU A 71 -1.58 -7.09 -4.71
N LYS A 72 -1.91 -7.49 -5.93
CA LYS A 72 -1.17 -8.52 -6.67
C LYS A 72 0.29 -8.10 -6.93
N ALA A 73 0.50 -6.91 -7.45
CA ALA A 73 1.84 -6.38 -7.72
C ALA A 73 2.67 -6.23 -6.43
N THR A 74 2.03 -5.91 -5.29
CA THR A 74 2.69 -5.87 -3.98
C THR A 74 3.17 -7.26 -3.57
N HIS A 75 2.35 -8.29 -3.72
CA HIS A 75 2.74 -9.67 -3.42
C HIS A 75 3.85 -10.17 -4.35
N GLU A 76 3.77 -9.89 -5.64
CA GLU A 76 4.82 -10.22 -6.61
C GLU A 76 6.12 -9.49 -6.27
N LEU A 77 6.04 -8.23 -5.84
CA LEU A 77 7.21 -7.46 -5.47
C LEU A 77 7.85 -7.98 -4.18
N GLN A 78 7.06 -8.39 -3.19
CA GLN A 78 7.56 -9.04 -1.98
C GLN A 78 8.29 -10.36 -2.29
N ALA A 79 7.85 -11.10 -3.31
CA ALA A 79 8.54 -12.30 -3.77
C ALA A 79 9.82 -11.97 -4.56
N ASN A 80 9.80 -10.90 -5.37
CA ASN A 80 10.90 -10.48 -6.24
C ASN A 80 11.33 -9.04 -5.94
N PRO A 81 11.98 -8.77 -4.80
CA PRO A 81 12.19 -7.41 -4.31
C PRO A 81 13.15 -6.58 -5.19
N THR A 82 13.91 -7.20 -6.09
CA THR A 82 14.85 -6.47 -6.96
C THR A 82 14.29 -6.13 -8.35
N ASP A 83 13.02 -6.45 -8.62
CA ASP A 83 12.38 -6.08 -9.88
C ASP A 83 12.05 -4.58 -9.93
N LYS A 84 12.84 -3.84 -10.73
CA LYS A 84 12.68 -2.40 -10.91
C LYS A 84 11.41 -2.04 -11.67
N LYS A 85 11.06 -2.80 -12.71
CA LYS A 85 9.88 -2.51 -13.53
C LYS A 85 8.61 -2.68 -12.71
N LEU A 86 8.55 -3.73 -11.90
CA LEU A 86 7.43 -3.96 -11.00
C LEU A 86 7.31 -2.87 -9.93
N ARG A 87 8.42 -2.41 -9.36
CA ARG A 87 8.43 -1.26 -8.42
C ARG A 87 7.89 0.00 -9.07
N GLU A 88 8.41 0.37 -10.24
CA GLU A 88 7.97 1.57 -10.96
C GLU A 88 6.50 1.51 -11.37
N SER A 89 6.04 0.33 -11.81
CA SER A 89 4.63 0.11 -12.14
C SER A 89 3.73 0.21 -10.91
N LEU A 90 4.14 -0.40 -9.79
CA LEU A 90 3.40 -0.34 -8.54
C LEU A 90 3.32 1.09 -8.01
N ASP A 91 4.41 1.85 -8.05
CA ASP A 91 4.47 3.24 -7.60
C ASP A 91 3.52 4.13 -8.41
N LYS A 92 3.48 3.96 -9.75
CA LYS A 92 2.54 4.68 -10.62
C LYS A 92 1.08 4.35 -10.32
N GLU A 93 0.75 3.07 -10.18
CA GLU A 93 -0.62 2.64 -9.89
C GLU A 93 -1.06 3.14 -8.50
N LEU A 94 -0.15 3.06 -7.53
CA LEU A 94 -0.38 3.55 -6.18
C LEU A 94 -0.63 5.05 -6.14
N ALA A 95 0.08 5.85 -6.93
CA ALA A 95 -0.16 7.29 -7.03
C ALA A 95 -1.58 7.60 -7.53
N ASN A 96 -2.08 6.85 -8.51
CA ASN A 96 -3.44 7.02 -9.04
C ASN A 96 -4.52 6.66 -8.01
N VAL A 97 -4.33 5.58 -7.26
CA VAL A 97 -5.27 5.14 -6.22
C VAL A 97 -5.22 6.04 -4.99
N SER A 98 -4.03 6.47 -4.57
CA SER A 98 -3.85 7.33 -3.39
C SER A 98 -4.41 8.74 -3.58
N ALA A 99 -4.58 9.19 -4.83
CA ALA A 99 -5.22 10.47 -5.16
C ALA A 99 -6.74 10.46 -5.01
N ARG A 100 -7.34 9.29 -4.76
CA ARG A 100 -8.80 9.12 -4.60
C ARG A 100 -9.17 8.89 -3.13
N PRO A 101 -10.40 9.24 -2.72
CA PRO A 101 -10.87 8.95 -1.37
C PRO A 101 -10.93 7.44 -1.10
N LEU A 102 -10.33 7.00 0.00
CA LEU A 102 -10.37 5.62 0.48
C LEU A 102 -11.37 5.51 1.63
N SER A 103 -12.56 4.99 1.36
CA SER A 103 -13.64 4.86 2.36
C SER A 103 -13.80 3.43 2.90
N ASN A 104 -13.23 2.44 2.20
CA ASN A 104 -13.08 1.08 2.69
C ASN A 104 -11.76 0.91 3.45
N PRO A 105 -11.81 0.42 4.71
CA PRO A 105 -10.59 0.15 5.47
C PRO A 105 -9.70 -0.91 4.80
N GLN A 106 -10.26 -1.87 4.04
CA GLN A 106 -9.47 -2.87 3.33
C GLN A 106 -8.58 -2.25 2.24
N ASP A 107 -9.14 -1.30 1.48
CA ASP A 107 -8.42 -0.59 0.42
C ASP A 107 -7.31 0.26 1.03
N SER A 108 -7.58 0.88 2.19
CA SER A 108 -6.57 1.60 2.97
C SER A 108 -5.43 0.70 3.44
N VAL A 109 -5.71 -0.52 3.91
CA VAL A 109 -4.68 -1.51 4.26
C VAL A 109 -3.88 -1.95 3.02
N THR A 110 -4.55 -2.14 1.89
CA THR A 110 -3.90 -2.54 0.63
C THR A 110 -2.91 -1.48 0.15
N VAL A 111 -3.35 -0.22 0.15
CA VAL A 111 -2.49 0.95 -0.15
C VAL A 111 -1.34 1.04 0.85
N ALA A 112 -1.60 0.89 2.15
CA ALA A 112 -0.56 0.91 3.17
C ALA A 112 0.49 -0.20 2.97
N ARG A 113 0.06 -1.42 2.63
CA ARG A 113 0.95 -2.56 2.36
C ARG A 113 1.85 -2.30 1.16
N ALA A 114 1.30 -1.73 0.09
CA ALA A 114 2.06 -1.34 -1.10
C ALA A 114 3.09 -0.24 -0.76
N GLN A 115 2.68 0.75 0.04
CA GLN A 115 3.56 1.82 0.52
C GLN A 115 4.73 1.26 1.35
N VAL A 116 4.48 0.32 2.27
CA VAL A 116 5.55 -0.40 2.99
C VAL A 116 6.48 -1.12 2.01
N ALA A 117 5.95 -1.86 1.04
CA ALA A 117 6.77 -2.60 0.07
C ALA A 117 7.69 -1.68 -0.76
N LEU A 118 7.23 -0.46 -1.07
CA LEU A 118 8.01 0.55 -1.78
C LEU A 118 8.98 1.34 -0.88
N GLY A 119 8.80 1.27 0.45
CA GLY A 119 9.61 2.00 1.44
C GLY A 119 9.02 3.34 1.89
N ASN A 120 7.76 3.63 1.52
CA ASN A 120 7.03 4.84 1.89
C ASN A 120 6.34 4.69 3.27
N ASN A 121 7.13 4.42 4.32
CA ASN A 121 6.61 4.02 5.65
C ASN A 121 5.68 5.05 6.29
N ALA A 122 6.00 6.35 6.19
CA ALA A 122 5.16 7.40 6.79
C ALA A 122 3.74 7.44 6.20
N ALA A 123 3.63 7.32 4.86
CA ALA A 123 2.34 7.26 4.19
C ALA A 123 1.58 5.96 4.53
N ALA A 124 2.32 4.84 4.66
CA ALA A 124 1.74 3.56 5.07
C ALA A 124 1.13 3.62 6.47
N GLU A 125 1.82 4.22 7.43
CA GLU A 125 1.33 4.40 8.80
C GLU A 125 0.06 5.24 8.84
N GLU A 126 -0.01 6.31 8.03
CA GLU A 126 -1.20 7.15 7.94
C GLU A 126 -2.42 6.37 7.43
N ASN A 127 -2.25 5.60 6.35
CA ASN A 127 -3.33 4.80 5.78
C ASN A 127 -3.72 3.62 6.68
N LEU A 128 -2.77 3.01 7.36
CA LEU A 128 -3.04 1.98 8.36
C LEU A 128 -3.83 2.54 9.55
N LYS A 129 -3.48 3.74 10.03
CA LYS A 129 -4.22 4.43 11.09
C LYS A 129 -5.65 4.74 10.66
N LYS A 130 -5.87 5.19 9.42
CA LYS A 130 -7.21 5.39 8.84
C LYS A 130 -8.01 4.09 8.84
N ALA A 131 -7.42 2.98 8.39
CA ALA A 131 -8.07 1.68 8.38
C ALA A 131 -8.49 1.23 9.78
N LEU A 132 -7.57 1.29 10.75
CA LEU A 132 -7.81 0.90 12.14
C LEU A 132 -8.77 1.83 12.88
N ALA A 133 -8.86 3.10 12.49
CA ALA A 133 -9.86 4.02 13.04
C ALA A 133 -11.29 3.63 12.63
N VAL A 134 -11.46 3.09 11.41
CA VAL A 134 -12.77 2.63 10.91
C VAL A 134 -13.08 1.20 11.39
N ASN A 135 -12.09 0.31 11.38
CA ASN A 135 -12.22 -1.06 11.87
C ASN A 135 -10.98 -1.47 12.69
N PRO A 136 -11.02 -1.31 14.03
CA PRO A 136 -9.89 -1.64 14.91
C PRO A 136 -9.49 -3.12 14.95
N GLN A 137 -10.39 -4.02 14.55
CA GLN A 137 -10.18 -5.46 14.59
C GLN A 137 -9.93 -6.07 13.21
N LEU A 138 -9.66 -5.25 12.19
CA LEU A 138 -9.37 -5.72 10.84
C LEU A 138 -8.10 -6.58 10.84
N PRO A 139 -8.17 -7.90 10.56
CA PRO A 139 -7.02 -8.81 10.72
C PRO A 139 -5.81 -8.38 9.90
N GLU A 140 -6.01 -7.98 8.65
CA GLU A 140 -4.95 -7.57 7.73
C GLU A 140 -4.29 -6.25 8.17
N ALA A 141 -5.05 -5.36 8.81
CA ALA A 141 -4.50 -4.14 9.39
C ALA A 141 -3.63 -4.46 10.62
N LEU A 142 -4.10 -5.36 11.49
CA LEU A 142 -3.34 -5.80 12.66
C LEU A 142 -2.06 -6.55 12.27
N GLU A 143 -2.12 -7.37 11.24
CA GLU A 143 -0.94 -8.04 10.69
C GLU A 143 0.06 -7.03 10.13
N LEU A 144 -0.41 -6.06 9.34
CA LEU A 144 0.45 -5.00 8.80
C LEU A 144 1.07 -4.15 9.93
N LYS A 145 0.29 -3.81 10.95
CA LYS A 145 0.77 -3.10 12.15
C LYS A 145 1.90 -3.88 12.82
N LYS A 146 1.71 -5.18 13.06
CA LYS A 146 2.73 -6.04 13.65
C LYS A 146 4.02 -6.01 12.83
N ARG A 147 3.92 -6.06 11.50
CA ARG A 147 5.09 -5.99 10.60
C ARG A 147 5.83 -4.65 10.73
N ILE A 148 5.12 -3.52 10.75
CA ILE A 148 5.72 -2.19 10.93
C ILE A 148 6.39 -2.07 12.31
N ASP A 149 5.75 -2.56 13.36
CA ASP A 149 6.31 -2.56 14.72
C ASP A 149 7.60 -3.40 14.81
N LEU A 150 7.65 -4.53 14.10
CA LEU A 150 8.85 -5.37 13.99
C LEU A 150 9.98 -4.67 13.23
N ASP A 151 9.67 -3.97 12.13
CA ASP A 151 10.65 -3.20 11.36
C ASP A 151 11.30 -2.09 12.22
N THR A 152 10.49 -1.38 13.02
CA THR A 152 10.96 -0.36 13.96
C THR A 152 11.86 -0.98 15.04
N LYS A 153 11.38 -2.06 15.67
CA LYS A 153 12.14 -2.79 16.70
C LYS A 153 13.46 -3.35 16.17
N LEU A 154 13.48 -3.85 14.93
CA LEU A 154 14.69 -4.30 14.26
C LEU A 154 15.70 -3.15 14.16
N ALA A 155 15.28 -1.98 13.69
CA ALA A 155 16.15 -0.82 13.51
C ALA A 155 16.75 -0.34 14.85
N GLU A 156 15.94 -0.30 15.90
CA GLU A 156 16.37 0.08 17.26
C GLU A 156 17.37 -0.92 17.84
N LEU A 157 17.05 -2.22 17.82
CA LEU A 157 17.92 -3.26 18.36
C LEU A 157 19.23 -3.37 17.58
N THR A 158 19.18 -3.19 16.26
CA THR A 158 20.37 -3.14 15.41
C THR A 158 21.27 -2.00 15.85
N SER A 159 20.73 -0.79 16.01
CA SER A 159 21.51 0.38 16.42
C SER A 159 22.09 0.22 17.82
N GLN A 160 21.35 -0.38 18.76
CA GLN A 160 21.85 -0.70 20.10
C GLN A 160 22.98 -1.74 20.06
N ALA A 161 22.86 -2.76 19.21
CA ALA A 161 23.87 -3.82 19.07
C ALA A 161 25.15 -3.29 18.39
N GLU A 162 25.04 -2.33 17.48
CA GLU A 162 26.20 -1.64 16.89
C GLU A 162 26.94 -0.77 17.93
N GLN A 163 26.20 -0.10 18.83
CA GLN A 163 26.78 0.74 19.87
C GLN A 163 27.38 -0.05 21.03
N LYS A 164 26.83 -1.23 21.35
CA LYS A 164 27.28 -2.11 22.44
C LYS A 164 27.40 -3.57 21.96
N PRO A 165 28.43 -3.89 21.14
CA PRO A 165 28.58 -5.20 20.51
C PRO A 165 28.70 -6.37 21.50
N GLU A 166 29.13 -6.12 22.73
CA GLU A 166 29.29 -7.10 23.80
C GLU A 166 27.98 -7.43 24.54
N ASN A 167 26.90 -6.67 24.31
CA ASN A 167 25.64 -6.89 25.02
C ASN A 167 24.89 -8.12 24.48
N ALA A 168 25.11 -9.26 25.13
CA ALA A 168 24.49 -10.55 24.78
C ALA A 168 22.95 -10.51 24.81
N ALA A 169 22.34 -9.73 25.70
CA ALA A 169 20.88 -9.64 25.80
C ALA A 169 20.26 -8.90 24.59
N VAL A 170 20.93 -7.83 24.12
CA VAL A 170 20.51 -7.10 22.91
C VAL A 170 20.69 -8.00 21.68
N LYS A 171 21.82 -8.70 21.56
CA LYS A 171 22.06 -9.65 20.47
C LYS A 171 21.04 -10.78 20.43
N SER A 172 20.68 -11.35 21.59
CA SER A 172 19.63 -12.39 21.67
C SER A 172 18.27 -11.88 21.19
N LYS A 173 17.85 -10.68 21.63
CA LYS A 173 16.62 -10.03 21.17
C LYS A 173 16.66 -9.76 19.67
N LEU A 174 17.80 -9.27 19.16
CA LEU A 174 18.01 -8.99 17.75
C LEU A 174 17.92 -10.26 16.90
N THR A 175 18.53 -11.36 17.33
CA THR A 175 18.41 -12.67 16.65
C THR A 175 16.96 -13.11 16.55
N ASN A 176 16.18 -13.00 17.64
CA ASN A 176 14.76 -13.36 17.61
C ASN A 176 13.96 -12.47 16.66
N THR A 177 14.21 -11.16 16.67
CA THR A 177 13.53 -10.22 15.75
C THR A 177 13.92 -10.46 14.30
N VAL A 178 15.19 -10.75 13.99
CA VAL A 178 15.62 -11.14 12.65
C VAL A 178 14.94 -12.44 12.21
N ASN A 179 14.89 -13.45 13.07
CA ASN A 179 14.23 -14.71 12.74
C ASN A 179 12.73 -14.55 12.48
N GLU A 180 12.05 -13.67 13.23
CA GLU A 180 10.65 -13.37 12.98
C GLU A 180 10.46 -12.58 11.68
N ILE A 181 11.29 -11.56 11.43
CA ILE A 181 11.11 -10.68 10.28
C ILE A 181 11.38 -11.37 8.94
N VAL A 182 12.34 -12.30 8.88
CA VAL A 182 12.67 -13.01 7.64
C VAL A 182 11.57 -14.00 7.21
N THR A 183 10.64 -14.34 8.10
CA THR A 183 9.43 -15.11 7.73
C THR A 183 8.48 -14.28 6.87
N PHE A 184 8.49 -12.95 7.05
CA PHE A 184 7.76 -12.02 6.21
C PHE A 184 8.60 -11.69 4.98
N LYS A 185 8.22 -12.23 3.82
CA LYS A 185 8.79 -11.78 2.54
C LYS A 185 8.62 -10.26 2.43
N THR A 186 9.71 -9.52 2.38
CA THR A 186 9.70 -8.05 2.34
C THR A 186 10.40 -7.53 1.08
N ALA A 187 9.83 -6.46 0.53
CA ALA A 187 10.45 -5.67 -0.53
C ALA A 187 10.89 -4.29 -0.04
N ASN A 188 10.67 -3.93 1.22
CA ASN A 188 11.04 -2.62 1.70
C ASN A 188 12.57 -2.49 1.71
N PRO A 189 13.17 -1.56 0.93
CA PRO A 189 14.62 -1.42 0.85
C PRO A 189 15.26 -1.06 2.20
N LEU A 190 14.56 -0.29 3.04
CA LEU A 190 15.04 0.07 4.37
C LEU A 190 15.05 -1.13 5.31
N THR A 191 13.99 -1.95 5.27
CA THR A 191 13.90 -3.18 6.07
C THR A 191 15.00 -4.17 5.66
N ILE A 192 15.18 -4.42 4.35
CA ILE A 192 16.24 -5.30 3.85
C ILE A 192 17.62 -4.77 4.28
N SER A 193 17.80 -3.44 4.26
CA SER A 193 19.03 -2.81 4.76
C SER A 193 19.24 -3.06 6.24
N ASN A 194 18.23 -2.88 7.08
CA ASN A 194 18.32 -3.13 8.53
C ASN A 194 18.57 -4.60 8.84
N ILE A 195 17.97 -5.53 8.08
CA ILE A 195 18.27 -6.97 8.19
C ILE A 195 19.74 -7.23 7.90
N ALA A 196 20.29 -6.62 6.83
CA ALA A 196 21.71 -6.78 6.49
C ALA A 196 22.62 -6.28 7.63
N ARG A 197 22.29 -5.13 8.24
CA ARG A 197 23.07 -4.61 9.38
C ARG A 197 22.99 -5.52 10.60
N ALA A 198 21.78 -5.97 10.94
CA ALA A 198 21.56 -6.88 12.04
C ALA A 198 22.38 -8.17 11.85
N GLN A 199 22.36 -8.75 10.65
CA GLN A 199 23.13 -9.95 10.31
C GLN A 199 24.64 -9.72 10.44
N ALA A 200 25.16 -8.57 9.99
CA ALA A 200 26.57 -8.23 10.13
C ALA A 200 27.00 -8.16 11.61
N VAL A 201 26.19 -7.54 12.48
CA VAL A 201 26.46 -7.42 13.92
C VAL A 201 26.35 -8.77 14.64
N LEU A 202 25.49 -9.66 14.14
CA LEU A 202 25.33 -11.03 14.63
C LEU A 202 26.40 -12.00 14.06
N GLY A 203 27.25 -11.54 13.13
CA GLY A 203 28.32 -12.34 12.54
C GLY A 203 27.93 -13.15 11.31
N ASP A 204 26.70 -13.04 10.81
CA ASP A 204 26.22 -13.71 9.59
C ASP A 204 26.58 -12.89 8.34
N GLN A 205 27.88 -12.86 8.02
CA GLN A 205 28.41 -12.00 6.96
C GLN A 205 27.93 -12.39 5.56
N VAL A 206 27.69 -13.67 5.31
CA VAL A 206 27.22 -14.14 4.00
C VAL A 206 25.81 -13.58 3.72
N LYS A 207 24.87 -13.75 4.65
CA LYS A 207 23.50 -13.22 4.45
C LYS A 207 23.47 -11.70 4.47
N ALA A 208 24.33 -11.06 5.28
CA ALA A 208 24.47 -9.61 5.28
C ALA A 208 24.86 -9.09 3.88
N GLN A 209 25.87 -9.68 3.25
CA GLN A 209 26.32 -9.29 1.91
C GLN A 209 25.26 -9.55 0.84
N GLU A 210 24.53 -10.67 0.90
CA GLU A 210 23.41 -10.95 -0.01
C GLU A 210 22.34 -9.87 0.06
N ASN A 211 21.97 -9.45 1.28
CA ASN A 211 20.96 -8.41 1.47
C ASN A 211 21.47 -7.01 1.08
N VAL A 212 22.76 -6.70 1.33
CA VAL A 212 23.42 -5.50 0.80
C VAL A 212 23.31 -5.46 -0.73
N ALA A 213 23.64 -6.56 -1.41
CA ALA A 213 23.57 -6.64 -2.87
C ALA A 213 22.13 -6.42 -3.40
N LYS A 214 21.12 -6.98 -2.71
CA LYS A 214 19.70 -6.72 -3.03
C LYS A 214 19.37 -5.23 -2.90
N VAL A 215 19.76 -4.57 -1.81
CA VAL A 215 19.47 -3.15 -1.61
C VAL A 215 20.17 -2.28 -2.65
N LEU A 216 21.42 -2.56 -3.00
CA LEU A 216 22.14 -1.80 -4.04
C LEU A 216 21.46 -1.90 -5.42
N ARG A 217 20.83 -3.04 -5.73
CA ARG A 217 20.03 -3.20 -6.95
C ARG A 217 18.73 -2.40 -6.90
N ILE A 218 18.15 -2.19 -5.71
CA ILE A 218 16.90 -1.46 -5.51
C ILE A 218 17.15 0.06 -5.42
N ASN A 219 17.96 0.47 -4.45
CA ASN A 219 18.28 1.87 -4.16
C ASN A 219 19.78 1.99 -3.83
N PRO A 220 20.64 2.29 -4.81
CA PRO A 220 22.08 2.40 -4.61
C PRO A 220 22.49 3.60 -3.74
N LYS A 221 21.58 4.56 -3.49
CA LYS A 221 21.84 5.76 -2.68
C LYS A 221 21.41 5.62 -1.22
N LEU A 222 20.97 4.43 -0.79
CA LEU A 222 20.50 4.23 0.59
C LEU A 222 21.66 4.37 1.59
N ALA A 223 21.62 5.41 2.42
CA ALA A 223 22.72 5.83 3.28
C ALA A 223 23.29 4.74 4.22
N PRO A 224 22.49 3.89 4.88
CA PRO A 224 23.02 2.82 5.74
C PRO A 224 23.90 1.80 5.00
N ILE A 225 23.70 1.62 3.69
CA ILE A 225 24.48 0.67 2.87
C ILE A 225 25.77 1.30 2.32
N GLN A 226 25.79 2.62 2.08
CA GLN A 226 27.01 3.32 1.69
C GLN A 226 28.10 3.21 2.77
N LEU A 227 27.71 3.13 4.04
CA LEU A 227 28.62 2.92 5.15
C LEU A 227 29.23 1.52 5.11
N MET A 228 28.47 0.50 4.70
CA MET A 228 28.95 -0.89 4.59
C MET A 228 29.79 -1.18 3.35
N ASN A 229 29.63 -0.38 2.28
CA ASN A 229 30.31 -0.59 1.00
C ASN A 229 31.63 0.19 0.86
N LYS A 230 32.11 0.88 1.90
CA LYS A 230 33.41 1.58 1.86
C LYS A 230 34.56 0.57 2.06
N PRO A 231 35.53 0.49 1.14
CA PRO A 231 36.73 -0.33 1.32
C PRO A 231 37.55 0.27 2.47
N GLY A 232 37.52 -0.38 3.64
CA GLY A 232 38.17 0.11 4.86
C GLY A 232 37.37 -0.12 6.14
N ILE A 233 36.04 -0.27 6.06
CA ILE A 233 35.27 -0.90 7.14
C ILE A 233 35.35 -2.40 6.93
N SER A 234 36.55 -2.93 7.10
CA SER A 234 36.71 -4.36 7.32
C SER A 234 35.78 -4.73 8.47
N MET A 235 34.96 -5.75 8.26
CA MET A 235 34.37 -6.56 9.32
C MET A 235 35.54 -7.19 10.09
N VAL A 236 36.29 -6.39 10.85
CA VAL A 236 37.43 -6.87 11.64
C VAL A 236 36.82 -7.66 12.78
N PRO A 237 37.08 -8.97 12.87
CA PRO A 237 36.65 -9.75 14.01
C PRO A 237 37.33 -9.21 15.27
N PRO A 238 36.67 -9.21 16.44
CA PRO A 238 37.40 -9.06 17.69
C PRO A 238 38.42 -10.21 17.76
N LYS A 239 39.70 -9.86 17.96
CA LYS A 239 40.74 -10.82 18.30
C LYS A 239 40.48 -11.41 19.69
#